data_AF-A0A067M2I7-F1
#
_entry.id   AF-A0A067M2I7-F1
#
_cell.length_a   1.000
_cell.length_b   1.000
_cell.length_c   1.000
_cell.angle_alpha   90.00
_cell.angle_beta   90.00
_cell.angle_gamma   90.00
#
_symmetry.space_group_name_H-M   'P 1'
#
loop_
_entity.id
_entity.type
_entity.pdbx_description
1 polymer ?
#
loop_
_entity_poly.entity_id
_entity_poly.type
_entity_poly.pdbx_seq_one_letter_code
_entity_poly.pdbx_strand_id
1 'polypeptide(L)'
;MSSLPKSAKSASSPAYAVGFQNAVEQRDPIPLRIKGRIPPWLQGQLYRTGPGTFSIPTSNAPGAPTVNLAHWFDGLGMTHRFEITPDGNVMYRNHSTAKGIEARIAKAGAVPGISFGDQDPCESIFSKFFTMFKPNPERIPSPGKCAPDEVNISVTLTPDMPGFTSHHSLPSPSSLPVSTPKYIVAKTDSSTLQILDPETLKPLHATSYAELDPRLDGSIGAAHSCRDKVTGEFFNFSLKLGARPAYKVFRVKPKAMEAGEGKDFEVDILAEINDAPAAYLHSVMMTAKYVILCVWQADYGYLAASLTKWNPNRDALFYVIDRKNGGVVSKFKTPPFFCFHALNAYDSDNSDDVVVDLSVYPDHSVIDTLYVNRIKNFSAVDSNWMSFARRFVLEGVTAPGKGNGAPRDAKVEWTAPSSIELPTIHPALYHKPYRFAYGINKDPKIPDTFIDRLVKFDTHNPSAEPIVWGAPGYTPGEPIFVPKPTEQAEDDGVVLSVVLDGATQKSMLVVLDAKDMTEVARAEMDTHFPFGFHGVWNMASL
;
A
#
# COMPACT_ATOMS: atom_id res chain seq x y z
N MET A 1 -18.88 -37.28 -8.53
CA MET A 1 -20.10 -36.84 -7.84
C MET A 1 -19.89 -37.01 -6.34
N SER A 2 -19.38 -35.98 -5.66
CA SER A 2 -19.35 -35.92 -4.20
C SER A 2 -20.27 -34.79 -3.77
N SER A 3 -21.26 -35.13 -2.95
CA SER A 3 -22.30 -34.23 -2.44
C SER A 3 -21.70 -33.03 -1.71
N LEU A 4 -22.13 -31.83 -2.10
CA LEU A 4 -21.95 -30.59 -1.32
C LEU A 4 -22.49 -30.80 0.11
N PRO A 5 -21.76 -30.43 1.18
CA PRO A 5 -22.27 -30.50 2.53
C PRO A 5 -23.47 -29.57 2.73
N LYS A 6 -24.46 -30.07 3.45
CA LYS A 6 -25.67 -29.35 3.88
C LYS A 6 -25.31 -28.10 4.69
N SER A 7 -26.15 -27.07 4.53
CA SER A 7 -26.04 -25.73 5.14
C SER A 7 -25.50 -25.74 6.57
N ALA A 8 -24.33 -25.11 6.76
CA ALA A 8 -23.86 -24.73 8.07
C ALA A 8 -24.86 -23.76 8.71
N LYS A 9 -25.15 -23.96 10.00
CA LYS A 9 -25.90 -23.03 10.84
C LYS A 9 -25.28 -21.63 10.68
N SER A 10 -26.12 -20.60 10.56
CA SER A 10 -25.75 -19.18 10.56
C SER A 10 -24.86 -18.86 11.77
N ALA A 11 -23.54 -18.92 11.60
CA ALA A 11 -22.60 -18.38 12.57
C ALA A 11 -22.84 -16.87 12.66
N SER A 12 -22.87 -16.31 13.87
CA SER A 12 -22.87 -14.86 14.05
C SER A 12 -21.66 -14.28 13.31
N SER A 13 -21.86 -13.22 12.53
CA SER A 13 -20.77 -12.54 11.82
C SER A 13 -19.64 -12.19 12.80
N PRO A 14 -18.36 -12.40 12.46
CA PRO A 14 -17.27 -12.14 13.38
C PRO A 14 -17.24 -10.66 13.75
N ALA A 15 -16.81 -10.37 14.97
CA ALA A 15 -16.85 -9.02 15.55
C ALA A 15 -16.13 -7.96 14.68
N TYR A 16 -15.03 -8.35 14.02
CA TYR A 16 -14.26 -7.49 13.12
C TYR A 16 -14.93 -7.24 11.75
N ALA A 17 -16.01 -7.94 11.40
CA ALA A 17 -16.66 -7.81 10.09
C ALA A 17 -17.20 -6.40 9.79
N VAL A 18 -17.43 -5.59 10.83
CA VAL A 18 -17.83 -4.18 10.71
C VAL A 18 -16.76 -3.35 9.98
N GLY A 19 -15.48 -3.73 10.05
CA GLY A 19 -14.40 -3.06 9.30
C GLY A 19 -14.50 -3.19 7.78
N PHE A 20 -15.41 -4.03 7.27
CA PHE A 20 -15.75 -4.18 5.84
C PHE A 20 -17.17 -3.71 5.52
N GLN A 21 -17.75 -2.87 6.38
CA GLN A 21 -19.00 -2.16 6.12
C GLN A 21 -18.67 -0.72 5.70
N ASN A 22 -19.62 -0.06 5.04
CA ASN A 22 -19.46 1.33 4.62
C ASN A 22 -19.15 2.21 5.84
N ALA A 23 -18.06 2.95 5.76
CA ALA A 23 -17.67 3.92 6.76
C ALA A 23 -18.53 5.19 6.65
N VAL A 24 -18.75 5.83 7.79
CA VAL A 24 -19.42 7.13 7.86
C VAL A 24 -18.47 8.22 7.40
N GLU A 25 -18.93 9.07 6.50
CA GLU A 25 -18.19 10.25 6.07
C GLU A 25 -18.35 11.39 7.09
N GLN A 26 -17.24 11.97 7.49
CA GLN A 26 -17.05 12.99 8.51
C GLN A 26 -16.09 14.05 7.96
N ARG A 27 -16.64 14.97 7.15
CA ARG A 27 -15.86 15.99 6.42
C ARG A 27 -15.31 17.06 7.36
N ASP A 28 -16.12 17.48 8.32
CA ASP A 28 -15.71 18.45 9.32
C ASP A 28 -14.89 17.78 10.43
N PRO A 29 -13.83 18.41 10.93
CA PRO A 29 -13.01 17.85 11.99
C PRO A 29 -13.81 17.70 13.29
N ILE A 30 -13.72 16.54 13.92
CA ILE A 30 -14.29 16.26 15.24
C ILE A 30 -13.18 15.95 16.26
N PRO A 31 -13.30 16.41 17.51
CA PRO A 31 -12.36 16.02 18.56
C PRO A 31 -12.61 14.57 18.97
N LEU A 32 -11.52 13.82 19.21
CA LEU A 32 -11.58 12.47 19.75
C LEU A 32 -11.34 12.47 21.26
N ARG A 33 -11.97 11.50 21.96
CA ARG A 33 -11.79 11.35 23.40
C ARG A 33 -10.45 10.67 23.70
N ILE A 34 -9.59 11.33 24.47
CA ILE A 34 -8.27 10.80 24.82
C ILE A 34 -8.32 10.00 26.13
N LYS A 35 -7.62 8.86 26.15
CA LYS A 35 -7.21 8.13 27.36
C LYS A 35 -5.69 8.02 27.39
N GLY A 36 -5.10 8.09 28.58
CA GLY A 36 -3.65 8.19 28.74
C GLY A 36 -3.15 9.62 28.48
N ARG A 37 -1.87 9.77 28.11
CA ARG A 37 -1.26 11.08 27.85
C ARG A 37 -0.48 11.05 26.54
N ILE A 38 -0.96 11.78 25.54
CA ILE A 38 -0.24 12.00 24.28
C ILE A 38 1.09 12.69 24.60
N PRO A 39 2.24 12.17 24.12
CA PRO A 39 3.53 12.82 24.36
C PRO A 39 3.53 14.27 23.82
N PRO A 40 3.98 15.28 24.59
CA PRO A 40 3.87 16.68 24.18
C PRO A 40 4.63 17.03 22.88
N TRP A 41 5.63 16.23 22.51
CA TRP A 41 6.39 16.41 21.27
C TRP A 41 5.70 15.82 20.03
N LEU A 42 4.71 14.94 20.23
CA LEU A 42 3.99 14.27 19.15
C LEU A 42 2.94 15.21 18.59
N GLN A 43 3.33 15.99 17.57
CA GLN A 43 2.48 17.00 16.94
C GLN A 43 2.59 16.88 15.41
N GLY A 44 1.46 16.82 14.71
CA GLY A 44 1.45 16.61 13.26
C GLY A 44 0.17 15.96 12.76
N GLN A 45 0.23 15.45 11.53
CA GLN A 45 -0.91 14.86 10.85
C GLN A 45 -0.59 13.42 10.41
N LEU A 46 -1.41 12.48 10.85
CA LEU A 46 -1.46 11.12 10.31
C LEU A 46 -2.51 11.06 9.22
N TYR A 47 -2.07 10.78 8.00
CA TYR A 47 -2.96 10.46 6.89
C TYR A 47 -3.06 8.94 6.74
N ARG A 48 -4.27 8.43 6.51
CA ARG A 48 -4.55 7.02 6.21
C ARG A 48 -5.43 6.94 4.96
N THR A 49 -5.27 5.90 4.16
CA THR A 49 -6.15 5.63 3.02
C THR A 49 -6.51 4.15 2.93
N GLY A 50 -7.62 3.87 2.26
CA GLY A 50 -8.05 2.52 1.95
C GLY A 50 -9.51 2.48 1.52
N PRO A 51 -10.13 1.30 1.47
CA PRO A 51 -11.52 1.15 1.12
C PRO A 51 -12.41 1.65 2.27
N GLY A 52 -13.35 2.53 1.97
CA GLY A 52 -14.39 2.99 2.89
C GLY A 52 -15.80 2.59 2.48
N THR A 53 -16.02 2.15 1.24
CA THR A 53 -17.34 1.73 0.73
C THR A 53 -17.24 0.35 0.08
N PHE A 54 -18.08 -0.59 0.50
CA PHE A 54 -18.15 -1.97 -0.04
C PHE A 54 -19.53 -2.32 -0.60
N SER A 55 -20.59 -1.66 -0.13
CA SER A 55 -21.98 -1.94 -0.51
C SER A 55 -22.61 -0.70 -1.10
N ILE A 56 -23.03 -0.77 -2.36
CA ILE A 56 -23.51 0.39 -3.13
C ILE A 56 -24.97 0.13 -3.55
N PRO A 57 -25.95 0.79 -2.92
CA PRO A 57 -27.35 0.72 -3.35
C PRO A 57 -27.51 1.27 -4.77
N THR A 58 -28.28 0.61 -5.64
CA THR A 58 -28.55 1.10 -7.00
C THR A 58 -29.47 2.32 -7.03
N SER A 59 -30.21 2.57 -5.94
CA SER A 59 -30.99 3.79 -5.73
C SER A 59 -31.26 4.01 -4.24
N ASN A 60 -31.82 5.18 -3.90
CA ASN A 60 -32.24 5.50 -2.53
C ASN A 60 -33.60 4.88 -2.13
N ALA A 61 -34.23 4.10 -3.02
CA ALA A 61 -35.50 3.46 -2.71
C ALA A 61 -35.31 2.37 -1.65
N PRO A 62 -36.23 2.24 -0.67
CA PRO A 62 -36.20 1.13 0.29
C PRO A 62 -36.18 -0.22 -0.43
N GLY A 63 -35.22 -1.08 -0.10
CA GLY A 63 -35.08 -2.41 -0.71
C GLY A 63 -34.44 -2.44 -2.10
N ALA A 64 -33.83 -1.33 -2.55
CA ALA A 64 -33.07 -1.31 -3.80
C ALA A 64 -31.97 -2.40 -3.80
N PRO A 65 -31.73 -3.07 -4.94
CA PRO A 65 -30.59 -3.98 -5.08
C PRO A 65 -29.29 -3.28 -4.69
N THR A 66 -28.37 -4.03 -4.10
CA THR A 66 -27.07 -3.52 -3.67
C THR A 66 -25.96 -4.24 -4.41
N VAL A 67 -25.05 -3.49 -5.01
CA VAL A 67 -23.81 -4.02 -5.57
C VAL A 67 -22.81 -4.16 -4.43
N ASN A 68 -22.34 -5.38 -4.16
CA ASN A 68 -21.35 -5.66 -3.13
C ASN A 68 -20.00 -5.92 -3.79
N LEU A 69 -18.97 -5.20 -3.33
CA LEU A 69 -17.59 -5.37 -3.76
C LEU A 69 -17.00 -6.59 -3.06
N ALA A 70 -16.48 -7.52 -3.87
CA ALA A 70 -16.18 -8.88 -3.41
C ALA A 70 -14.79 -9.01 -2.76
N HIS A 71 -13.82 -8.23 -3.22
CA HIS A 71 -12.45 -8.25 -2.72
C HIS A 71 -12.14 -7.05 -1.81
N TRP A 72 -11.26 -7.22 -0.82
CA TRP A 72 -10.84 -6.12 0.05
C TRP A 72 -10.29 -4.93 -0.75
N PHE A 73 -9.49 -5.23 -1.78
CA PHE A 73 -8.88 -4.24 -2.68
C PHE A 73 -9.85 -3.57 -3.67
N ASP A 74 -11.08 -4.06 -3.81
CA ASP A 74 -12.08 -3.44 -4.69
C ASP A 74 -12.83 -2.29 -4.03
N GLY A 75 -12.84 -2.24 -2.70
CA GLY A 75 -13.59 -1.24 -1.94
C GLY A 75 -13.25 0.19 -2.39
N LEU A 76 -14.26 1.05 -2.46
CA LEU A 76 -14.07 2.40 -2.96
C LEU A 76 -13.35 3.27 -1.93
N GLY A 77 -12.42 4.08 -2.42
CA GLY A 77 -11.49 4.87 -1.62
C GLY A 77 -12.12 5.83 -0.63
N MET A 78 -11.50 5.90 0.55
CA MET A 78 -11.71 6.91 1.56
C MET A 78 -10.36 7.26 2.20
N THR A 79 -10.09 8.56 2.30
CA THR A 79 -8.88 9.08 2.96
C THR A 79 -9.27 9.68 4.30
N HIS A 80 -8.43 9.48 5.31
CA HIS A 80 -8.63 9.89 6.70
C HIS A 80 -7.45 10.71 7.18
N ARG A 81 -7.71 11.65 8.09
CA ARG A 81 -6.70 12.52 8.72
C ARG A 81 -6.93 12.57 10.23
N PHE A 82 -5.90 12.23 11.00
CA PHE A 82 -5.82 12.48 12.43
C PHE A 82 -4.80 13.59 12.65
N GLU A 83 -5.20 14.70 13.23
CA GLU A 83 -4.32 15.81 13.58
C GLU A 83 -4.08 15.82 15.08
N ILE A 84 -2.82 15.66 15.48
CA ILE A 84 -2.39 15.76 16.86
C ILE A 84 -1.88 17.19 17.08
N THR A 85 -2.60 17.92 17.91
CA THR A 85 -2.40 19.36 18.15
C THR A 85 -1.41 19.60 19.30
N PRO A 86 -0.84 20.82 19.41
CA PRO A 86 0.19 21.10 20.43
C PRO A 86 -0.25 20.93 21.90
N ASP A 87 -1.55 21.02 22.18
CA ASP A 87 -2.12 20.80 23.51
C ASP A 87 -2.46 19.33 23.80
N GLY A 88 -2.15 18.43 22.86
CA GLY A 88 -2.35 16.98 22.99
C GLY A 88 -3.75 16.51 22.60
N ASN A 89 -4.60 17.36 22.01
CA ASN A 89 -5.87 16.93 21.44
C ASN A 89 -5.68 16.25 20.08
N VAL A 90 -6.60 15.34 19.74
CA VAL A 90 -6.63 14.67 18.43
C VAL A 90 -7.92 15.01 17.70
N MET A 91 -7.79 15.59 16.50
CA MET A 91 -8.90 15.91 15.61
C MET A 91 -8.97 14.89 14.48
N TYR A 92 -10.18 14.41 14.14
CA TYR A 92 -10.40 13.43 13.08
C TYR A 92 -11.33 13.96 11.99
N ARG A 93 -11.01 13.65 10.74
CA ARG A 93 -11.91 13.78 9.58
C ARG A 93 -11.59 12.73 8.51
N ASN A 94 -12.51 12.51 7.59
CA ASN A 94 -12.31 11.71 6.38
C ASN A 94 -13.10 12.25 5.18
N HIS A 95 -12.75 11.80 3.98
CA HIS A 95 -13.44 12.14 2.74
C HIS A 95 -13.45 10.93 1.81
N SER A 96 -14.60 10.60 1.24
CA SER A 96 -14.71 9.57 0.19
C SER A 96 -14.06 10.08 -1.09
N THR A 97 -13.13 9.31 -1.66
CA THR A 97 -12.34 9.78 -2.82
C THR A 97 -12.86 9.25 -4.16
N ALA A 98 -13.94 8.46 -4.16
CA ALA A 98 -14.41 7.74 -5.34
C ALA A 98 -15.94 7.85 -5.53
N LYS A 99 -16.55 8.97 -5.13
CA LYS A 99 -18.01 9.19 -5.24
C LYS A 99 -18.53 9.18 -6.68
N GLY A 100 -17.72 9.64 -7.64
CA GLY A 100 -18.02 9.53 -9.07
C GLY A 100 -18.10 8.07 -9.54
N ILE A 101 -17.16 7.22 -9.12
CA ILE A 101 -17.23 5.77 -9.39
C ILE A 101 -18.42 5.12 -8.68
N GLU A 102 -18.69 5.48 -7.42
CA GLU A 102 -19.85 4.98 -6.67
C GLU A 102 -21.16 5.23 -7.43
N ALA A 103 -21.34 6.45 -7.95
CA ALA A 103 -22.52 6.82 -8.73
C ALA A 103 -22.63 6.02 -10.04
N ARG A 104 -21.51 5.75 -10.73
CA ARG A 104 -21.48 4.90 -11.93
C ARG A 104 -21.87 3.46 -11.61
N ILE A 105 -21.36 2.89 -10.52
CA ILE A 105 -21.72 1.54 -10.07
C ILE A 105 -23.21 1.46 -9.72
N ALA A 106 -23.73 2.44 -8.97
CA ALA A 106 -25.14 2.51 -8.61
C ALA A 106 -26.03 2.55 -9.86
N LYS A 107 -25.68 3.39 -10.84
CA LYS A 107 -26.41 3.52 -12.12
C LYS A 107 -26.35 2.26 -12.97
N ALA A 108 -25.18 1.62 -13.06
CA ALA A 108 -24.96 0.42 -13.86
C ALA A 108 -25.54 -0.84 -13.19
N GLY A 109 -25.68 -0.85 -11.86
CA GLY A 109 -26.06 -2.03 -11.08
C GLY A 109 -25.00 -3.13 -11.02
N ALA A 110 -23.76 -2.81 -11.42
CA ALA A 110 -22.59 -3.69 -11.40
C ALA A 110 -21.29 -2.86 -11.40
N VAL A 111 -20.16 -3.49 -11.06
CA VAL A 111 -18.85 -2.83 -11.13
C VAL A 111 -18.44 -2.64 -12.61
N PRO A 112 -18.15 -1.41 -13.08
CA PRO A 112 -17.66 -1.19 -14.43
C PRO A 112 -16.18 -1.55 -14.53
N GLY A 113 -15.78 -2.26 -15.59
CA GLY A 113 -14.38 -2.58 -15.87
C GLY A 113 -13.92 -3.92 -15.31
N ILE A 114 -12.63 -4.00 -14.95
CA ILE A 114 -11.99 -5.18 -14.33
C ILE A 114 -11.68 -4.83 -12.88
N SER A 115 -12.10 -5.68 -11.95
CA SER A 115 -11.80 -5.57 -10.52
C SER A 115 -10.85 -6.68 -10.05
N PHE A 116 -10.27 -6.53 -8.85
CA PHE A 116 -9.49 -7.60 -8.21
C PHE A 116 -10.36 -8.82 -7.90
N GLY A 117 -11.63 -8.62 -7.55
CA GLY A 117 -12.59 -9.68 -7.23
C GLY A 117 -13.17 -10.44 -8.44
N ASP A 118 -12.92 -9.98 -9.68
CA ASP A 118 -13.36 -10.66 -10.89
C ASP A 118 -12.52 -11.92 -11.24
N GLN A 119 -11.55 -12.27 -10.40
CA GLN A 119 -10.63 -13.40 -10.61
C GLN A 119 -11.26 -14.78 -10.34
N ASP A 120 -12.52 -14.88 -9.93
CA ASP A 120 -13.18 -16.18 -9.67
C ASP A 120 -13.20 -17.08 -10.93
N PRO A 121 -12.45 -18.21 -10.94
CA PRO A 121 -12.34 -19.11 -12.08
C PRO A 121 -13.54 -20.06 -12.21
N CYS A 122 -14.38 -20.22 -11.18
CA CYS A 122 -15.20 -21.43 -11.07
C CYS A 122 -16.69 -21.30 -11.42
N GLU A 123 -17.25 -20.11 -11.60
CA GLU A 123 -18.69 -19.98 -11.95
C GLU A 123 -19.00 -19.11 -13.18
N SER A 124 -17.99 -18.66 -13.93
CA SER A 124 -18.28 -17.67 -14.99
C SER A 124 -17.41 -17.69 -16.24
N ILE A 125 -16.55 -18.70 -16.48
CA ILE A 125 -15.78 -18.73 -17.74
C ILE A 125 -16.71 -18.74 -18.98
N PHE A 126 -17.89 -19.38 -18.90
CA PHE A 126 -18.87 -19.39 -19.99
C PHE A 126 -19.76 -18.14 -20.07
N SER A 127 -20.04 -17.45 -18.96
CA SER A 127 -20.80 -16.18 -18.99
C SER A 127 -19.92 -14.95 -19.28
N LYS A 128 -18.66 -14.97 -18.82
CA LYS A 128 -17.62 -13.94 -19.08
C LYS A 128 -17.26 -13.85 -20.56
N PHE A 129 -17.27 -14.98 -21.28
CA PHE A 129 -17.10 -14.98 -22.74
C PHE A 129 -18.22 -14.22 -23.46
N PHE A 130 -19.46 -14.27 -22.95
CA PHE A 130 -20.60 -13.57 -23.54
C PHE A 130 -20.72 -12.08 -23.15
N THR A 131 -20.15 -11.65 -22.02
CA THR A 131 -20.03 -10.22 -21.68
C THR A 131 -18.89 -9.51 -22.42
N MET A 132 -17.85 -10.21 -22.88
CA MET A 132 -16.84 -9.63 -23.79
C MET A 132 -17.41 -9.28 -25.18
N PHE A 133 -18.57 -9.83 -25.56
CA PHE A 133 -19.25 -9.51 -26.83
C PHE A 133 -20.45 -8.58 -26.68
N LYS A 134 -20.72 -8.05 -25.48
CA LYS A 134 -21.55 -6.86 -25.30
C LYS A 134 -20.63 -5.67 -25.07
N PRO A 135 -20.70 -4.59 -25.86
CA PRO A 135 -19.98 -3.37 -25.54
C PRO A 135 -20.47 -2.93 -24.15
N ASN A 136 -19.60 -2.97 -23.13
CA ASN A 136 -19.89 -2.32 -21.87
C ASN A 136 -19.98 -0.81 -22.17
N PRO A 137 -21.16 -0.17 -22.10
CA PRO A 137 -21.35 1.19 -22.59
C PRO A 137 -20.60 2.23 -21.74
N GLU A 138 -20.15 1.87 -20.55
CA GLU A 138 -19.51 2.79 -19.60
C GLU A 138 -18.05 2.39 -19.37
N ARG A 139 -17.17 2.68 -20.34
CA ARG A 139 -15.72 2.67 -20.08
C ARG A 139 -15.41 3.65 -18.95
N ILE A 140 -14.57 3.24 -17.99
CA ILE A 140 -13.94 4.17 -17.05
C ILE A 140 -13.18 5.20 -17.91
N PRO A 141 -13.43 6.51 -17.78
CA PRO A 141 -12.76 7.48 -18.62
C PRO A 141 -11.28 7.51 -18.30
N SER A 142 -10.45 7.85 -19.29
CA SER A 142 -9.01 8.01 -19.06
C SER A 142 -8.76 9.08 -18.00
N PRO A 143 -7.77 8.89 -17.11
CA PRO A 143 -7.31 9.94 -16.21
C PRO A 143 -7.00 11.23 -16.99
N GLY A 144 -7.23 12.39 -16.37
CA GLY A 144 -7.13 13.71 -17.02
C GLY A 144 -8.36 14.10 -17.86
N LYS A 145 -9.30 13.18 -18.12
CA LYS A 145 -10.56 13.43 -18.85
C LYS A 145 -11.82 13.08 -18.06
N CYS A 146 -11.66 12.72 -16.79
CA CYS A 146 -12.74 12.42 -15.86
C CYS A 146 -12.79 13.44 -14.72
N ALA A 147 -13.89 13.42 -13.96
CA ALA A 147 -13.92 14.15 -12.69
C ALA A 147 -12.91 13.54 -11.70
N PRO A 148 -12.37 14.32 -10.75
CA PRO A 148 -11.34 13.84 -9.82
C PRO A 148 -11.71 12.58 -9.03
N ASP A 149 -12.99 12.34 -8.78
CA ASP A 149 -13.56 11.23 -8.00
C ASP A 149 -14.18 10.11 -8.86
N GLU A 150 -13.97 10.16 -10.19
CA GLU A 150 -14.31 9.09 -11.14
C GLU A 150 -13.15 8.10 -11.35
N VAL A 151 -12.25 8.01 -10.36
CA VAL A 151 -11.20 6.98 -10.24
C VAL A 151 -11.24 6.37 -8.84
N ASN A 152 -10.84 5.12 -8.69
CA ASN A 152 -10.71 4.47 -7.38
C ASN A 152 -9.23 4.31 -7.02
N ILE A 153 -8.67 5.29 -6.31
CA ILE A 153 -7.26 5.33 -5.94
C ILE A 153 -7.16 5.51 -4.43
N SER A 154 -6.70 4.48 -3.72
CA SER A 154 -6.79 4.46 -2.25
C SER A 154 -5.76 3.58 -1.55
N VAL A 155 -4.67 3.19 -2.21
CA VAL A 155 -3.69 2.26 -1.64
C VAL A 155 -2.64 2.99 -0.80
N THR A 156 -1.86 3.88 -1.38
CA THR A 156 -0.83 4.67 -0.67
C THR A 156 -0.97 6.16 -0.91
N LEU A 157 -0.37 6.97 -0.03
CA LEU A 157 -0.34 8.42 -0.10
C LEU A 157 1.09 8.93 -0.21
N THR A 158 1.32 9.98 -0.98
CA THR A 158 2.63 10.65 -1.07
C THR A 158 2.43 12.16 -1.02
N PRO A 159 2.64 12.77 0.16
CA PRO A 159 2.65 14.22 0.32
C PRO A 159 3.75 14.85 -0.52
N ASP A 160 3.43 15.93 -1.22
CA ASP A 160 4.38 16.69 -2.04
C ASP A 160 5.17 15.81 -3.03
N MET A 161 4.50 14.86 -3.67
CA MET A 161 5.11 14.06 -4.74
C MET A 161 5.56 14.99 -5.88
N PRO A 162 6.83 14.98 -6.31
CA PRO A 162 7.29 15.89 -7.36
C PRO A 162 6.56 15.65 -8.69
N GLY A 163 6.42 16.70 -9.50
CA GLY A 163 5.77 16.64 -10.81
C GLY A 163 4.47 17.42 -10.92
N PHE A 164 3.84 17.75 -9.79
CA PHE A 164 2.52 18.38 -9.76
C PHE A 164 2.48 19.70 -8.96
N THR A 165 3.62 20.21 -8.51
CA THR A 165 3.71 21.40 -7.64
C THR A 165 3.14 22.67 -8.27
N SER A 166 3.14 22.77 -9.60
CA SER A 166 2.57 23.89 -10.36
C SER A 166 1.20 23.57 -10.97
N HIS A 167 0.53 22.50 -10.53
CA HIS A 167 -0.74 22.09 -11.11
C HIS A 167 -1.88 23.06 -10.74
N HIS A 168 -2.65 23.50 -11.74
CA HIS A 168 -3.66 24.56 -11.61
C HIS A 168 -4.80 24.24 -10.64
N SER A 169 -5.06 22.96 -10.35
CA SER A 169 -6.11 22.53 -9.41
C SER A 169 -5.70 22.62 -7.94
N LEU A 170 -4.43 22.97 -7.65
CA LEU A 170 -3.93 23.06 -6.28
C LEU A 170 -4.43 24.33 -5.56
N PRO A 171 -4.62 24.27 -4.23
CA PRO A 171 -4.89 25.46 -3.43
C PRO A 171 -3.75 26.48 -3.53
N SER A 172 -4.07 27.77 -3.30
CA SER A 172 -3.04 28.81 -3.23
C SER A 172 -2.06 28.51 -2.09
N PRO A 173 -0.72 28.64 -2.30
CA PRO A 173 0.26 28.38 -1.25
C PRO A 173 0.07 29.19 0.03
N SER A 174 -0.57 30.35 -0.05
CA SER A 174 -0.82 31.25 1.09
C SER A 174 -1.95 30.80 2.03
N SER A 175 -2.73 29.77 1.67
CA SER A 175 -3.87 29.33 2.48
C SER A 175 -3.59 28.14 3.40
N LEU A 176 -2.39 27.57 3.36
CA LEU A 176 -2.02 26.39 4.15
C LEU A 176 -1.03 26.74 5.26
N PRO A 177 -1.15 26.14 6.47
CA PRO A 177 -0.10 26.21 7.47
C PRO A 177 1.24 25.72 6.91
N VAL A 178 2.36 26.31 7.32
CA VAL A 178 3.72 25.99 6.83
C VAL A 178 4.06 24.50 6.98
N SER A 179 3.49 23.85 7.99
CA SER A 179 3.69 22.44 8.27
C SER A 179 2.84 21.49 7.43
N THR A 180 1.82 21.96 6.73
CA THR A 180 0.91 21.11 5.95
C THR A 180 1.51 20.89 4.55
N PRO A 181 1.47 19.65 4.00
CA PRO A 181 1.86 19.40 2.62
C PRO A 181 1.08 20.31 1.66
N LYS A 182 1.61 20.64 0.49
CA LYS A 182 0.87 21.43 -0.51
C LYS A 182 -0.29 20.62 -1.11
N TYR A 183 -0.07 19.32 -1.27
CA TYR A 183 -1.03 18.34 -1.74
C TYR A 183 -0.58 16.93 -1.39
N ILE A 184 -1.49 15.98 -1.55
CA ILE A 184 -1.21 14.56 -1.37
C ILE A 184 -1.56 13.84 -2.66
N VAL A 185 -0.64 13.00 -3.16
CA VAL A 185 -0.95 12.11 -4.28
C VAL A 185 -1.29 10.72 -3.75
N ALA A 186 -2.53 10.30 -3.97
CA ALA A 186 -2.96 8.93 -3.79
C ALA A 186 -2.56 8.08 -4.99
N LYS A 187 -2.16 6.82 -4.71
CA LYS A 187 -1.68 5.86 -5.72
C LYS A 187 -2.34 4.49 -5.52
N THR A 188 -2.27 3.68 -6.57
CA THR A 188 -2.66 2.27 -6.61
C THR A 188 -1.67 1.52 -7.50
N ASP A 189 -1.86 0.22 -7.74
CA ASP A 189 -1.01 -0.60 -8.62
C ASP A 189 -1.23 -0.33 -10.13
N SER A 190 -1.68 0.88 -10.45
CA SER A 190 -1.94 1.40 -11.79
C SER A 190 -1.09 2.64 -12.02
N SER A 191 -0.92 3.04 -13.28
CA SER A 191 -0.35 4.34 -13.61
C SER A 191 -1.28 5.52 -13.30
N THR A 192 -2.54 5.27 -12.93
CA THR A 192 -3.50 6.31 -12.51
C THR A 192 -3.18 6.84 -11.11
N LEU A 193 -3.29 8.15 -10.97
CA LEU A 193 -3.01 8.90 -9.74
C LEU A 193 -4.20 9.81 -9.41
N GLN A 194 -4.31 10.19 -8.14
CA GLN A 194 -5.30 11.15 -7.69
C GLN A 194 -4.66 12.17 -6.76
N ILE A 195 -4.80 13.46 -7.07
CA ILE A 195 -4.34 14.57 -6.25
C ILE A 195 -5.45 14.93 -5.26
N LEU A 196 -5.11 14.99 -3.98
CA LEU A 196 -6.00 15.30 -2.88
C LEU A 196 -5.59 16.59 -2.19
N ASP A 197 -6.58 17.33 -1.72
CA ASP A 197 -6.39 18.45 -0.81
C ASP A 197 -5.87 17.93 0.55
N PRO A 198 -4.79 18.48 1.10
CA PRO A 198 -4.12 17.95 2.29
C PRO A 198 -4.89 18.25 3.59
N GLU A 199 -5.84 19.19 3.57
CA GLU A 199 -6.65 19.57 4.73
C GLU A 199 -8.02 18.91 4.66
N THR A 200 -8.75 19.12 3.57
CA THR A 200 -10.13 18.63 3.38
C THR A 200 -10.19 17.21 2.85
N LEU A 201 -9.07 16.66 2.34
CA LEU A 201 -8.97 15.33 1.72
C LEU A 201 -9.79 15.18 0.44
N LYS A 202 -10.32 16.29 -0.08
CA LYS A 202 -11.14 16.33 -1.28
C LYS A 202 -10.28 15.95 -2.50
N PRO A 203 -10.78 15.09 -3.41
CA PRO A 203 -10.18 14.90 -4.73
C PRO A 203 -10.14 16.19 -5.54
N LEU A 204 -8.95 16.63 -5.92
CA LEU A 204 -8.69 17.83 -6.70
C LEU A 204 -8.51 17.52 -8.18
N HIS A 205 -7.80 16.43 -8.50
CA HIS A 205 -7.51 16.04 -9.88
C HIS A 205 -7.22 14.55 -10.01
N ALA A 206 -7.62 13.94 -11.13
CA ALA A 206 -7.24 12.58 -11.51
C ALA A 206 -6.29 12.65 -12.70
N THR A 207 -5.11 12.02 -12.60
CA THR A 207 -3.99 12.14 -13.55
C THR A 207 -3.28 10.78 -13.72
N SER A 208 -2.17 10.73 -14.44
CA SER A 208 -1.34 9.54 -14.58
C SER A 208 0.13 9.88 -14.74
N TYR A 209 1.01 8.89 -14.59
CA TYR A 209 2.44 9.08 -14.87
C TYR A 209 2.72 9.54 -16.32
N ALA A 210 1.87 9.21 -17.29
CA ALA A 210 2.03 9.64 -18.68
C ALA A 210 1.88 11.16 -18.87
N GLU A 211 1.21 11.86 -17.95
CA GLU A 211 1.13 13.33 -17.96
C GLU A 211 2.44 13.98 -17.50
N LEU A 212 3.21 13.31 -16.63
CA LEU A 212 4.55 13.76 -16.26
C LEU A 212 5.50 13.63 -17.45
N ASP A 213 5.47 12.48 -18.13
CA ASP A 213 6.24 12.21 -19.34
C ASP A 213 5.55 11.14 -20.21
N PRO A 214 5.32 11.38 -21.51
CA PRO A 214 4.61 10.45 -22.39
C PRO A 214 5.33 9.12 -22.60
N ARG A 215 6.63 9.01 -22.25
CA ARG A 215 7.35 7.73 -22.27
C ARG A 215 6.87 6.77 -21.19
N LEU A 216 6.21 7.26 -20.13
CA LEU A 216 5.58 6.47 -19.06
C LEU A 216 4.20 5.96 -19.51
N ASP A 217 4.19 5.24 -20.63
CA ASP A 217 3.01 4.78 -21.37
C ASP A 217 2.45 3.43 -20.87
N GLY A 218 2.91 2.95 -19.72
CA GLY A 218 2.42 1.74 -19.07
C GLY A 218 1.12 1.99 -18.29
N SER A 219 0.31 0.95 -18.14
CA SER A 219 -0.94 0.99 -17.38
C SER A 219 -0.78 0.58 -15.91
N ILE A 220 0.38 0.01 -15.56
CA ILE A 220 0.70 -0.56 -14.25
C ILE A 220 1.95 0.12 -13.70
N GLY A 221 1.95 0.40 -12.40
CA GLY A 221 3.09 0.85 -11.61
C GLY A 221 2.92 0.39 -10.18
N ALA A 222 3.92 0.54 -9.33
CA ALA A 222 3.76 0.18 -7.92
C ALA A 222 2.93 1.24 -7.17
N ALA A 223 2.04 0.79 -6.29
CA ALA A 223 1.50 1.67 -5.26
C ALA A 223 2.63 2.17 -4.31
N HIS A 224 3.58 1.29 -3.97
CA HIS A 224 4.74 1.64 -3.14
C HIS A 224 5.93 2.07 -3.99
N SER A 225 5.95 3.36 -4.32
CA SER A 225 7.11 4.06 -4.88
C SER A 225 8.19 4.35 -3.83
N CYS A 226 9.42 4.57 -4.26
CA CYS A 226 10.48 5.08 -3.39
C CYS A 226 10.64 6.60 -3.49
N ARG A 227 11.02 7.23 -2.39
CA ARG A 227 11.42 8.64 -2.34
C ARG A 227 12.75 8.78 -1.63
N ASP A 228 13.65 9.57 -2.23
CA ASP A 228 14.83 10.05 -1.52
C ASP A 228 14.46 11.35 -0.79
N LYS A 229 14.50 11.32 0.55
CA LYS A 229 14.13 12.47 1.38
C LYS A 229 15.17 13.59 1.35
N VAL A 230 16.41 13.30 0.96
CA VAL A 230 17.49 14.29 0.87
C VAL A 230 17.39 15.05 -0.44
N THR A 231 17.19 14.35 -1.57
CA THR A 231 17.12 14.99 -2.89
C THR A 231 15.71 15.38 -3.32
N GLY A 232 14.68 14.82 -2.67
CA GLY A 232 13.27 14.97 -3.06
C GLY A 232 12.89 14.15 -4.30
N GLU A 233 13.80 13.33 -4.83
CA GLU A 233 13.57 12.48 -6.00
C GLU A 233 12.57 11.36 -5.71
N PHE A 234 11.75 11.05 -6.71
CA PHE A 234 10.73 9.99 -6.66
C PHE A 234 11.08 8.90 -7.68
N PHE A 235 10.90 7.64 -7.31
CA PHE A 235 11.24 6.47 -8.13
C PHE A 235 10.08 5.48 -8.18
N ASN A 236 9.75 5.01 -9.38
CA ASN A 236 8.76 3.96 -9.60
C ASN A 236 9.04 3.26 -10.95
N PHE A 237 8.17 2.36 -11.38
CA PHE A 237 8.18 1.79 -12.72
C PHE A 237 6.86 2.01 -13.45
N SER A 238 6.92 1.98 -14.77
CA SER A 238 5.79 1.96 -15.68
C SER A 238 5.87 0.67 -16.49
N LEU A 239 4.98 -0.28 -16.22
CA LEU A 239 4.87 -1.55 -16.95
C LEU A 239 3.89 -1.39 -18.11
N LYS A 240 4.45 -1.48 -19.32
CA LYS A 240 3.67 -1.60 -20.56
C LYS A 240 3.42 -3.06 -20.85
N LEU A 241 2.15 -3.43 -20.89
CA LEU A 241 1.70 -4.76 -21.27
C LEU A 241 1.66 -4.92 -22.79
N GLY A 242 1.83 -6.15 -23.27
CA GLY A 242 1.76 -6.50 -24.68
C GLY A 242 2.52 -7.79 -24.98
N ALA A 243 2.64 -8.14 -26.26
CA ALA A 243 3.40 -9.33 -26.70
C ALA A 243 4.88 -9.28 -26.27
N ARG A 244 5.40 -8.07 -26.05
CA ARG A 244 6.71 -7.82 -25.45
C ARG A 244 6.50 -6.83 -24.30
N PRO A 245 6.32 -7.31 -23.05
CA PRO A 245 6.15 -6.41 -21.94
C PRO A 245 7.45 -5.65 -21.65
N ALA A 246 7.31 -4.42 -21.17
CA ALA A 246 8.42 -3.53 -20.89
C ALA A 246 8.23 -2.84 -19.54
N TYR A 247 9.16 -3.04 -18.61
CA TYR A 247 9.23 -2.23 -17.38
C TYR A 247 10.15 -1.04 -17.63
N LYS A 248 9.59 0.16 -17.55
CA LYS A 248 10.36 1.41 -17.56
C LYS A 248 10.54 1.88 -16.13
N VAL A 249 11.70 1.62 -15.54
CA VAL A 249 12.05 2.14 -14.22
C VAL A 249 12.42 3.61 -14.41
N PHE A 250 11.78 4.51 -13.66
CA PHE A 250 11.92 5.94 -13.86
C PHE A 250 12.18 6.70 -12.57
N ARG A 251 12.76 7.90 -12.73
CA ARG A 251 12.94 8.90 -11.69
C ARG A 251 12.22 10.18 -12.07
N VAL A 252 11.53 10.80 -11.12
CA VAL A 252 11.07 12.20 -11.20
C VAL A 252 11.93 13.04 -10.25
N LYS A 253 12.68 13.99 -10.81
CA LYS A 253 13.62 14.85 -10.09
C LYS A 253 13.05 16.26 -9.98
N PRO A 254 12.86 16.81 -8.77
CA PRO A 254 12.49 18.22 -8.60
C PRO A 254 13.54 19.16 -9.21
N LYS A 255 13.10 20.26 -9.83
CA LYS A 255 13.95 21.34 -10.32
C LYS A 255 13.50 22.67 -9.70
N ALA A 256 14.47 23.52 -9.35
CA ALA A 256 14.15 24.91 -9.03
C ALA A 256 13.59 25.58 -10.29
N MET A 257 12.49 26.31 -10.16
CA MET A 257 11.94 27.12 -11.24
C MET A 257 12.94 28.23 -11.57
N GLU A 258 13.56 28.18 -12.75
CA GLU A 258 14.21 29.35 -13.33
C GLU A 258 13.12 30.32 -13.81
N ALA A 259 13.36 31.62 -13.72
CA ALA A 259 12.33 32.63 -13.93
C ALA A 259 11.77 32.59 -15.37
N GLY A 260 10.60 31.97 -15.53
CA GLY A 260 9.67 32.23 -16.64
C GLY A 260 9.36 31.08 -17.59
N GLU A 261 10.13 29.99 -17.65
CA GLU A 261 9.86 28.89 -18.59
C GLU A 261 10.35 27.52 -18.07
N GLY A 262 9.51 26.49 -18.18
CA GLY A 262 9.89 25.09 -17.91
C GLY A 262 8.99 24.33 -16.93
N LYS A 263 9.23 23.02 -16.81
CA LYS A 263 8.65 22.17 -15.75
C LYS A 263 9.48 22.34 -14.48
N ASP A 264 8.86 22.31 -13.31
CA ASP A 264 9.52 22.27 -12.00
C ASP A 264 10.08 20.88 -11.65
N PHE A 265 10.27 20.03 -12.67
CA PHE A 265 10.81 18.68 -12.56
C PHE A 265 11.41 18.18 -13.88
N GLU A 266 12.14 17.08 -13.79
CA GLU A 266 12.64 16.27 -14.90
C GLU A 266 12.29 14.80 -14.70
N VAL A 267 12.08 14.09 -15.81
CA VAL A 267 11.80 12.65 -15.80
C VAL A 267 12.90 11.92 -16.54
N ASP A 268 13.56 10.99 -15.84
CA ASP A 268 14.55 10.09 -16.41
C ASP A 268 13.99 8.68 -16.49
N ILE A 269 14.16 8.02 -17.63
CA ILE A 269 13.97 6.58 -17.74
C ILE A 269 15.31 5.94 -17.39
N LEU A 270 15.43 5.41 -16.18
CA LEU A 270 16.66 4.82 -15.66
C LEU A 270 16.97 3.49 -16.35
N ALA A 271 15.96 2.67 -16.62
CA ALA A 271 16.14 1.41 -17.33
C ALA A 271 14.85 1.00 -18.05
N GLU A 272 15.00 0.31 -19.18
CA GLU A 272 13.93 -0.41 -19.85
C GLU A 272 14.25 -1.92 -19.81
N ILE A 273 13.43 -2.69 -19.10
CA ILE A 273 13.60 -4.13 -18.88
C ILE A 273 12.56 -4.86 -19.73
N ASN A 274 13.04 -5.62 -20.71
CA ASN A 274 12.22 -6.32 -21.72
C ASN A 274 12.42 -7.84 -21.71
N ASP A 275 13.22 -8.35 -20.77
CA ASP A 275 13.55 -9.78 -20.60
C ASP A 275 12.93 -10.39 -19.32
N ALA A 276 12.03 -9.65 -18.67
CA ALA A 276 11.23 -10.13 -17.54
C ALA A 276 9.80 -10.48 -17.98
N PRO A 277 9.14 -11.48 -17.37
CA PRO A 277 7.71 -11.66 -17.54
C PRO A 277 6.95 -10.44 -16.98
N ALA A 278 5.78 -10.12 -17.57
CA ALA A 278 4.87 -9.15 -16.97
C ALA A 278 4.26 -9.75 -15.71
N ALA A 279 4.45 -9.11 -14.57
CA ALA A 279 3.98 -9.58 -13.27
C ALA A 279 3.37 -8.43 -12.48
N TYR A 280 2.45 -8.76 -11.58
CA TYR A 280 1.89 -7.82 -10.62
C TYR A 280 2.93 -7.52 -9.53
N LEU A 281 3.45 -6.29 -9.53
CA LEU A 281 4.44 -5.81 -8.56
C LEU A 281 3.89 -4.62 -7.79
N HIS A 282 3.65 -4.83 -6.50
CA HIS A 282 3.07 -3.85 -5.59
C HIS A 282 4.05 -2.79 -5.07
N SER A 283 5.35 -3.12 -5.05
CA SER A 283 6.40 -2.25 -4.51
C SER A 283 7.67 -2.25 -5.35
N VAL A 284 8.41 -1.15 -5.27
CA VAL A 284 9.80 -1.01 -5.73
C VAL A 284 10.69 -0.70 -4.53
N MET A 285 11.94 -1.14 -4.55
CA MET A 285 12.91 -0.90 -3.49
C MET A 285 14.03 0.03 -3.97
N MET A 286 14.73 0.66 -3.02
CA MET A 286 15.83 1.57 -3.32
C MET A 286 16.91 1.47 -2.24
N THR A 287 18.16 1.74 -2.62
CA THR A 287 19.30 1.97 -1.71
C THR A 287 19.87 3.38 -1.93
N ALA A 288 20.98 3.71 -1.27
CA ALA A 288 21.69 4.94 -1.56
C ALA A 288 22.26 4.96 -3.00
N LYS A 289 22.48 3.79 -3.63
CA LYS A 289 23.10 3.66 -4.97
C LYS A 289 22.20 3.09 -6.05
N TYR A 290 21.15 2.34 -5.70
CA TYR A 290 20.39 1.56 -6.67
C TYR A 290 18.89 1.70 -6.51
N VAL A 291 18.16 1.52 -7.61
CA VAL A 291 16.76 1.09 -7.59
C VAL A 291 16.74 -0.41 -7.81
N ILE A 292 15.97 -1.16 -7.03
CA ILE A 292 15.80 -2.61 -7.21
C ILE A 292 14.37 -2.89 -7.64
N LEU A 293 14.23 -3.49 -8.82
CA LEU A 293 12.98 -4.08 -9.27
C LEU A 293 13.05 -5.59 -9.03
N CYS A 294 12.30 -6.09 -8.05
CA CYS A 294 12.12 -7.53 -7.85
C CYS A 294 10.86 -7.99 -8.59
N VAL A 295 11.03 -8.80 -9.63
CA VAL A 295 9.93 -9.43 -10.36
C VAL A 295 9.66 -10.78 -9.70
N TRP A 296 8.83 -10.81 -8.66
CA TRP A 296 8.37 -12.05 -8.02
C TRP A 296 7.26 -12.74 -8.83
N GLN A 297 6.88 -13.97 -8.46
CA GLN A 297 5.90 -14.76 -9.20
C GLN A 297 4.49 -14.20 -8.97
N ALA A 298 3.95 -13.56 -10.00
CA ALA A 298 2.58 -13.10 -10.10
C ALA A 298 2.29 -12.71 -11.56
N ASP A 299 2.55 -13.62 -12.50
CA ASP A 299 2.60 -13.27 -13.93
C ASP A 299 1.19 -12.99 -14.47
N TYR A 300 1.06 -11.93 -15.28
CA TYR A 300 -0.18 -11.64 -16.01
C TYR A 300 -0.39 -12.62 -17.17
N GLY A 301 -1.65 -13.00 -17.41
CA GLY A 301 -2.04 -13.79 -18.57
C GLY A 301 -1.93 -13.02 -19.90
N TYR A 302 -2.12 -13.72 -21.02
CA TYR A 302 -1.95 -13.19 -22.39
C TYR A 302 -2.82 -11.95 -22.74
N LEU A 303 -3.89 -11.69 -21.99
CA LEU A 303 -4.75 -10.50 -22.13
C LEU A 303 -4.66 -9.54 -20.94
N ALA A 304 -3.76 -9.80 -19.99
CA ALA A 304 -3.52 -9.03 -18.77
C ALA A 304 -4.78 -8.69 -17.93
N ALA A 305 -5.84 -9.47 -18.08
CA ALA A 305 -7.07 -9.35 -17.30
C ALA A 305 -7.00 -10.12 -15.96
N SER A 306 -6.03 -11.02 -15.82
CA SER A 306 -5.89 -11.90 -14.66
C SER A 306 -4.44 -12.34 -14.43
N LEU A 307 -4.16 -12.74 -13.20
CA LEU A 307 -2.94 -13.46 -12.87
C LEU A 307 -3.03 -14.90 -13.39
N THR A 308 -1.90 -15.41 -13.84
CA THR A 308 -1.75 -16.82 -14.18
C THR A 308 -1.67 -17.68 -12.91
N LYS A 309 -1.93 -18.97 -13.06
CA LYS A 309 -1.74 -19.93 -11.96
C LYS A 309 -0.29 -19.89 -11.47
N TRP A 310 -0.11 -20.11 -10.17
CA TRP A 310 1.21 -20.23 -9.57
C TRP A 310 2.09 -21.23 -10.33
N ASN A 311 3.31 -20.81 -10.66
CA ASN A 311 4.31 -21.64 -11.32
C ASN A 311 5.53 -21.79 -10.41
N PRO A 312 5.72 -22.95 -9.76
CA PRO A 312 6.82 -23.18 -8.83
C PRO A 312 8.20 -23.27 -9.50
N ASN A 313 8.26 -23.29 -10.85
CA ASN A 313 9.51 -23.32 -11.61
C ASN A 313 9.89 -21.95 -12.21
N ARG A 314 9.12 -20.90 -11.90
CA ARG A 314 9.37 -19.54 -12.40
C ARG A 314 10.08 -18.72 -11.33
N ASP A 315 11.41 -18.68 -11.41
CA ASP A 315 12.23 -17.92 -10.45
C ASP A 315 11.77 -16.45 -10.34
N ALA A 316 11.87 -15.92 -9.12
CA ALA A 316 11.80 -14.49 -8.89
C ALA A 316 13.13 -13.84 -9.32
N LEU A 317 13.06 -12.66 -9.92
CA LEU A 317 14.22 -11.99 -10.53
C LEU A 317 14.46 -10.63 -9.87
N PHE A 318 15.68 -10.34 -9.45
CA PHE A 318 16.08 -9.00 -9.01
C PHE A 318 16.86 -8.31 -10.13
N TYR A 319 16.40 -7.13 -10.52
CA TYR A 319 17.13 -6.22 -11.39
C TYR A 319 17.67 -5.08 -10.52
N VAL A 320 18.99 -4.89 -10.54
CA VAL A 320 19.65 -3.79 -9.83
C VAL A 320 19.97 -2.70 -10.86
N ILE A 321 19.43 -1.50 -10.66
CA ILE A 321 19.53 -0.37 -11.58
C ILE A 321 20.33 0.74 -10.92
N ASP A 322 21.36 1.27 -11.60
CA ASP A 322 22.09 2.45 -11.12
C ASP A 322 21.14 3.66 -11.09
N ARG A 323 20.88 4.19 -9.89
CA ARG A 323 19.90 5.28 -9.73
C ARG A 323 20.41 6.63 -10.24
N LYS A 324 21.72 6.79 -10.40
CA LYS A 324 22.36 8.04 -10.82
C LYS A 324 22.50 8.08 -12.33
N ASN A 325 23.14 7.06 -12.89
CA ASN A 325 23.52 7.01 -14.30
C ASN A 325 22.50 6.22 -15.16
N GLY A 326 21.60 5.47 -14.53
CA GLY A 326 20.73 4.53 -15.23
C GLY A 326 21.47 3.26 -15.67
N GLY A 327 20.70 2.34 -16.23
CA GLY A 327 21.17 1.03 -16.68
C GLY A 327 21.05 -0.04 -15.60
N VAL A 328 20.70 -1.25 -16.04
CA VAL A 328 20.76 -2.45 -15.18
C VAL A 328 22.23 -2.81 -15.00
N VAL A 329 22.72 -2.81 -13.76
CA VAL A 329 24.12 -3.13 -13.42
C VAL A 329 24.32 -4.63 -13.18
N SER A 330 23.32 -5.29 -12.60
CA SER A 330 23.33 -6.73 -12.35
C SER A 330 21.92 -7.30 -12.22
N LYS A 331 21.84 -8.63 -12.38
CA LYS A 331 20.62 -9.41 -12.23
C LYS A 331 20.86 -10.55 -11.26
N PHE A 332 19.86 -10.85 -10.45
CA PHE A 332 19.85 -12.02 -9.59
C PHE A 332 18.54 -12.79 -9.71
N LYS A 333 18.53 -14.03 -9.22
CA LYS A 333 17.36 -14.89 -9.19
C LYS A 333 17.30 -15.71 -7.89
N THR A 334 16.11 -16.14 -7.54
CA THR A 334 15.86 -17.02 -6.38
C THR A 334 14.63 -17.89 -6.70
N PRO A 335 14.48 -19.05 -6.05
CA PRO A 335 13.22 -19.79 -6.10
C PRO A 335 12.00 -18.89 -5.87
N PRO A 336 10.84 -19.20 -6.48
CA PRO A 336 9.68 -18.32 -6.47
C PRO A 336 9.15 -18.06 -5.07
N PHE A 337 8.62 -16.84 -4.91
CA PHE A 337 7.82 -16.39 -3.80
C PHE A 337 6.84 -15.33 -4.33
N PHE A 338 5.86 -14.96 -3.51
CA PHE A 338 5.00 -13.80 -3.76
C PHE A 338 5.26 -12.74 -2.68
N CYS A 339 5.05 -11.47 -3.01
CA CYS A 339 5.32 -10.36 -2.10
C CYS A 339 4.41 -9.18 -2.42
N PHE A 340 3.97 -8.46 -1.38
CA PHE A 340 3.43 -7.12 -1.51
C PHE A 340 4.48 -6.09 -1.10
N HIS A 341 5.03 -6.23 0.10
CA HIS A 341 5.78 -5.17 0.76
C HIS A 341 7.25 -5.50 0.99
N ALA A 342 8.11 -4.53 0.72
CA ALA A 342 9.45 -4.50 1.25
C ALA A 342 9.43 -3.93 2.68
N LEU A 343 10.26 -4.49 3.56
CA LEU A 343 10.59 -3.85 4.85
C LEU A 343 11.58 -2.71 4.60
N ASN A 344 12.70 -3.01 3.92
CA ASN A 344 13.72 -2.05 3.51
C ASN A 344 14.68 -2.68 2.49
N ALA A 345 15.51 -1.86 1.84
CA ALA A 345 16.68 -2.32 1.11
C ALA A 345 17.84 -1.36 1.35
N TYR A 346 19.09 -1.82 1.37
CA TYR A 346 20.24 -0.96 1.60
C TYR A 346 21.53 -1.52 1.02
N ASP A 347 22.50 -0.63 0.78
CA ASP A 347 23.86 -1.01 0.43
C ASP A 347 24.56 -1.53 1.69
N SER A 348 25.26 -2.66 1.59
CA SER A 348 26.11 -3.15 2.68
C SER A 348 27.22 -2.14 2.98
N ASP A 349 27.50 -1.89 4.26
CA ASP A 349 28.57 -0.97 4.68
C ASP A 349 29.97 -1.50 4.38
N ASN A 350 30.13 -2.83 4.33
CA ASN A 350 31.44 -3.50 4.32
C ASN A 350 31.72 -4.27 3.02
N SER A 351 30.81 -4.27 2.07
CA SER A 351 30.92 -5.02 0.81
C SER A 351 30.18 -4.32 -0.33
N ASP A 352 30.36 -4.84 -1.55
CA ASP A 352 29.62 -4.41 -2.74
C ASP A 352 28.26 -5.13 -2.86
N ASP A 353 27.70 -5.55 -1.72
CA ASP A 353 26.46 -6.30 -1.67
C ASP A 353 25.27 -5.36 -1.42
N VAL A 354 24.10 -5.78 -1.87
CA VAL A 354 22.83 -5.12 -1.54
C VAL A 354 21.98 -6.06 -0.70
N VAL A 355 21.46 -5.55 0.40
CA VAL A 355 20.52 -6.25 1.27
C VAL A 355 19.10 -5.84 0.92
N VAL A 356 18.19 -6.82 0.83
CA VAL A 356 16.76 -6.59 0.56
C VAL A 356 15.94 -7.42 1.54
N ASP A 357 15.13 -6.74 2.36
CA ASP A 357 14.23 -7.38 3.33
C ASP A 357 12.78 -7.26 2.84
N LEU A 358 12.09 -8.39 2.68
CA LEU A 358 10.73 -8.47 2.13
C LEU A 358 9.77 -9.24 3.05
N SER A 359 8.50 -8.87 3.02
CA SER A 359 7.38 -9.66 3.55
C SER A 359 6.95 -10.68 2.49
N VAL A 360 7.44 -11.92 2.62
CA VAL A 360 7.26 -12.96 1.58
C VAL A 360 6.17 -13.96 1.93
N TYR A 361 5.41 -14.33 0.90
CA TYR A 361 4.46 -15.43 0.91
C TYR A 361 5.02 -16.62 0.11
N PRO A 362 4.67 -17.86 0.47
CA PRO A 362 5.04 -19.04 -0.31
C PRO A 362 4.50 -19.00 -1.75
N ASP A 363 3.29 -18.46 -1.93
CA ASP A 363 2.62 -18.28 -3.21
C ASP A 363 1.63 -17.10 -3.15
N HIS A 364 0.92 -16.84 -4.26
CA HIS A 364 -0.04 -15.73 -4.36
C HIS A 364 -1.46 -16.05 -3.87
N SER A 365 -1.68 -17.18 -3.18
CA SER A 365 -3.00 -17.57 -2.62
C SER A 365 -3.52 -16.60 -1.54
N VAL A 366 -2.66 -15.73 -1.01
CA VAL A 366 -3.08 -14.61 -0.16
C VAL A 366 -4.10 -13.71 -0.87
N ILE A 367 -3.99 -13.51 -2.19
CA ILE A 367 -4.96 -12.72 -2.96
C ILE A 367 -6.35 -13.35 -2.83
N ASP A 368 -6.46 -14.67 -3.00
CA ASP A 368 -7.73 -15.38 -2.80
C ASP A 368 -8.21 -15.32 -1.35
N THR A 369 -7.30 -15.28 -0.38
CA THR A 369 -7.65 -15.16 1.05
C THR A 369 -8.32 -13.81 1.36
N LEU A 370 -7.97 -12.76 0.62
CA LEU A 370 -8.42 -11.38 0.87
C LEU A 370 -9.78 -11.03 0.24
N TYR A 371 -10.51 -12.02 -0.29
CA TYR A 371 -11.94 -11.84 -0.57
C TYR A 371 -12.72 -11.59 0.72
N VAL A 372 -13.62 -10.60 0.70
CA VAL A 372 -14.36 -10.14 1.89
C VAL A 372 -15.20 -11.26 2.49
N ASN A 373 -15.74 -12.17 1.67
CA ASN A 373 -16.50 -13.32 2.16
C ASN A 373 -15.62 -14.34 2.90
N ARG A 374 -14.36 -14.54 2.49
CA ARG A 374 -13.40 -15.43 3.14
C ARG A 374 -12.89 -14.81 4.43
N ILE A 375 -12.55 -13.52 4.40
CA ILE A 375 -12.16 -12.78 5.60
C ILE A 375 -13.28 -12.81 6.67
N LYS A 376 -14.54 -12.62 6.27
CA LYS A 376 -15.69 -12.69 7.19
C LYS A 376 -15.97 -14.11 7.71
N ASN A 377 -15.30 -15.14 7.18
CA ASN A 377 -15.47 -16.54 7.55
C ASN A 377 -14.10 -17.24 7.73
N PHE A 378 -13.20 -16.64 8.53
CA PHE A 378 -11.82 -17.11 8.70
C PHE A 378 -11.69 -18.54 9.25
N SER A 379 -12.73 -19.10 9.88
CA SER A 379 -12.75 -20.50 10.32
C SER A 379 -12.49 -21.51 9.17
N ALA A 380 -12.61 -21.06 7.91
CA ALA A 380 -12.37 -21.85 6.69
C ALA A 380 -11.01 -21.57 6.02
N VAL A 381 -10.19 -20.66 6.54
CA VAL A 381 -8.87 -20.29 6.00
C VAL A 381 -7.79 -20.88 6.91
N ASP A 382 -6.67 -21.32 6.34
CA ASP A 382 -5.50 -21.69 7.13
C ASP A 382 -5.07 -20.51 8.02
N SER A 383 -4.93 -20.76 9.32
CA SER A 383 -4.42 -19.79 10.30
C SER A 383 -3.06 -19.17 9.92
N ASN A 384 -2.29 -19.84 9.06
CA ASN A 384 -0.97 -19.44 8.58
C ASN A 384 -0.99 -18.75 7.19
N TRP A 385 -1.83 -17.73 7.03
CA TRP A 385 -2.00 -17.04 5.73
C TRP A 385 -1.13 -15.78 5.56
N MET A 386 -0.50 -15.27 6.62
CA MET A 386 0.32 -14.05 6.57
C MET A 386 1.75 -14.32 6.08
N SER A 387 2.42 -13.27 5.58
CA SER A 387 3.80 -13.34 5.12
C SER A 387 4.81 -13.33 6.27
N PHE A 388 6.06 -13.69 5.93
CA PHE A 388 7.20 -13.73 6.83
C PHE A 388 8.28 -12.77 6.35
N ALA A 389 9.01 -12.13 7.27
CA ALA A 389 10.18 -11.37 6.88
C ALA A 389 11.26 -12.31 6.32
N ARG A 390 11.85 -11.94 5.18
CA ARG A 390 12.98 -12.65 4.57
C ARG A 390 14.03 -11.68 4.09
N ARG A 391 15.29 -11.94 4.45
CA ARG A 391 16.45 -11.19 3.96
C ARG A 391 17.10 -11.89 2.78
N PHE A 392 17.25 -11.14 1.70
CA PHE A 392 18.05 -11.49 0.55
C PHE A 392 19.33 -10.66 0.53
N VAL A 393 20.43 -11.30 0.13
CA VAL A 393 21.72 -10.65 -0.11
C VAL A 393 22.08 -10.84 -1.58
N LEU A 394 22.26 -9.72 -2.29
CA LEU A 394 22.67 -9.65 -3.68
C LEU A 394 24.18 -9.40 -3.72
N GLU A 395 24.97 -10.48 -3.73
CA GLU A 395 26.41 -10.40 -3.49
C GLU A 395 27.19 -9.84 -4.71
N GLY A 396 28.09 -8.89 -4.48
CA GLY A 396 29.00 -8.30 -5.47
C GLY A 396 28.28 -7.70 -6.68
N VAL A 397 27.45 -6.69 -6.47
CA VAL A 397 26.59 -6.03 -7.47
C VAL A 397 27.38 -5.50 -8.67
N THR A 398 28.57 -4.95 -8.45
CA THR A 398 29.47 -4.35 -9.46
C THR A 398 30.77 -5.11 -9.66
N ALA A 399 30.91 -6.31 -9.06
CA ALA A 399 32.12 -7.11 -9.16
C ALA A 399 32.56 -7.34 -10.64
N PRO A 400 33.87 -7.18 -10.96
CA PRO A 400 34.37 -7.33 -12.32
C PRO A 400 33.99 -8.69 -12.95
N GLY A 401 33.49 -8.65 -14.19
CA GLY A 401 33.01 -9.84 -14.91
C GLY A 401 31.62 -10.36 -14.46
N LYS A 402 30.98 -9.73 -13.47
CA LYS A 402 29.64 -10.09 -12.96
C LYS A 402 28.57 -9.03 -13.24
N GLY A 403 28.69 -8.32 -14.37
CA GLY A 403 27.78 -7.25 -14.80
C GLY A 403 26.38 -7.74 -15.24
N ASN A 404 25.76 -7.02 -16.17
CA ASN A 404 24.38 -7.24 -16.67
C ASN A 404 24.19 -8.50 -17.56
N GLY A 405 24.85 -9.60 -17.21
CA GLY A 405 24.76 -10.90 -17.89
C GLY A 405 23.57 -11.75 -17.39
N ALA A 406 23.74 -13.08 -17.41
CA ALA A 406 22.75 -14.01 -16.87
C ALA A 406 22.52 -13.75 -15.36
N PRO A 407 21.28 -13.92 -14.85
CA PRO A 407 20.99 -13.73 -13.43
C PRO A 407 21.82 -14.67 -12.54
N ARG A 408 22.43 -14.11 -11.50
CA ARG A 408 23.17 -14.83 -10.46
C ARG A 408 22.23 -15.25 -9.32
N ASP A 409 22.61 -16.22 -8.50
CA ASP A 409 21.75 -16.60 -7.38
C ASP A 409 21.78 -15.51 -6.29
N ALA A 410 20.60 -15.07 -5.84
CA ALA A 410 20.43 -14.28 -4.64
C ALA A 410 20.49 -15.20 -3.42
N LYS A 411 21.23 -14.80 -2.39
CA LYS A 411 21.35 -15.57 -1.16
C LYS A 411 20.19 -15.23 -0.22
N VAL A 412 19.46 -16.22 0.24
CA VAL A 412 18.53 -16.06 1.38
C VAL A 412 19.36 -16.18 2.66
N GLU A 413 19.53 -15.08 3.39
CA GLU A 413 20.29 -15.07 4.64
C GLU A 413 19.46 -15.65 5.79
N TRP A 414 18.19 -15.24 5.89
CA TRP A 414 17.24 -15.78 6.86
C TRP A 414 15.79 -15.59 6.39
N THR A 415 14.89 -16.41 6.95
CA THR A 415 13.44 -16.19 6.95
C THR A 415 12.97 -16.27 8.39
N ALA A 416 12.30 -15.22 8.87
CA ALA A 416 11.83 -15.14 10.24
C ALA A 416 10.69 -16.15 10.49
N PRO A 417 10.57 -16.70 11.71
CA PRO A 417 9.46 -17.60 12.06
C PRO A 417 8.16 -16.85 12.39
N SER A 418 8.23 -15.55 12.70
CA SER A 418 7.07 -14.71 12.98
C SER A 418 6.58 -13.98 11.73
N SER A 419 5.26 -13.86 11.58
CA SER A 419 4.66 -13.15 10.47
C SER A 419 4.79 -11.64 10.60
N ILE A 420 4.87 -10.93 9.49
CA ILE A 420 4.84 -9.46 9.46
C ILE A 420 4.32 -8.98 8.11
N GLU A 421 3.30 -8.13 8.15
CA GLU A 421 2.78 -7.41 6.98
C GLU A 421 2.65 -5.92 7.27
N LEU A 422 2.41 -5.13 6.21
CA LEU A 422 2.39 -3.66 6.25
C LEU A 422 3.57 -3.10 7.08
N PRO A 423 4.81 -3.50 6.76
CA PRO A 423 5.96 -3.14 7.58
C PRO A 423 6.28 -1.65 7.46
N THR A 424 6.65 -1.06 8.58
CA THR A 424 7.28 0.27 8.66
C THR A 424 8.54 0.21 9.50
N ILE A 425 9.41 1.19 9.29
CA ILE A 425 10.69 1.32 10.01
C ILE A 425 10.90 2.78 10.39
N HIS A 426 11.99 3.06 11.10
CA HIS A 426 12.42 4.42 11.36
C HIS A 426 12.59 5.23 10.05
N PRO A 427 11.88 6.36 9.87
CA PRO A 427 11.82 7.07 8.60
C PRO A 427 13.14 7.67 8.12
N ALA A 428 14.14 7.84 8.99
CA ALA A 428 15.50 8.30 8.64
C ALA A 428 16.42 7.16 8.13
N LEU A 429 15.99 5.91 8.31
CA LEU A 429 16.71 4.69 7.93
C LEU A 429 16.13 4.00 6.68
N TYR A 430 15.13 4.60 6.04
CA TYR A 430 14.76 4.19 4.69
C TYR A 430 16.01 4.20 3.79
N HIS A 431 16.21 3.10 3.07
CA HIS A 431 17.30 2.90 2.13
C HIS A 431 18.69 2.75 2.79
N LYS A 432 18.74 2.53 4.10
CA LYS A 432 19.95 2.41 4.94
C LYS A 432 19.90 1.18 5.85
N PRO A 433 21.05 0.71 6.37
CA PRO A 433 21.08 -0.30 7.43
C PRO A 433 20.18 0.09 8.62
N TYR A 434 19.47 -0.88 9.16
CA TYR A 434 18.45 -0.70 10.21
C TYR A 434 18.31 -1.98 11.03
N ARG A 435 17.73 -1.87 12.23
CA ARG A 435 17.52 -2.99 13.14
C ARG A 435 16.05 -3.33 13.34
N PHE A 436 15.17 -2.35 13.46
CA PHE A 436 13.79 -2.56 13.90
C PHE A 436 12.77 -2.30 12.79
N ALA A 437 11.86 -3.26 12.62
CA ALA A 437 10.65 -3.10 11.82
C ALA A 437 9.40 -3.27 12.69
N TYR A 438 8.33 -2.59 12.32
CA TYR A 438 7.02 -2.67 12.95
C TYR A 438 6.02 -3.11 11.89
N GLY A 439 5.06 -3.97 12.23
CA GLY A 439 4.04 -4.37 11.27
C GLY A 439 2.79 -4.93 11.92
N ILE A 440 1.81 -5.27 11.09
CA ILE A 440 0.67 -6.09 11.52
C ILE A 440 1.11 -7.55 11.60
N ASN A 441 0.51 -8.28 12.52
CA ASN A 441 0.80 -9.68 12.78
C ASN A 441 -0.47 -10.44 13.19
N LYS A 442 -0.44 -11.74 12.94
CA LYS A 442 -1.44 -12.69 13.40
C LYS A 442 -0.72 -13.84 14.09
N ASP A 443 -1.26 -14.24 15.23
CA ASP A 443 -0.87 -15.48 15.85
C ASP A 443 -1.69 -16.63 15.30
N PRO A 444 -1.03 -17.63 14.68
CA PRO A 444 -1.73 -18.76 14.10
C PRO A 444 -2.43 -19.61 15.18
N LYS A 445 -2.08 -19.46 16.47
CA LYS A 445 -2.73 -20.18 17.58
C LYS A 445 -4.07 -19.57 17.98
N ILE A 446 -4.38 -18.34 17.56
CA ILE A 446 -5.67 -17.71 17.81
C ILE A 446 -6.56 -17.93 16.58
N PRO A 447 -7.56 -18.83 16.64
CA PRO A 447 -8.47 -19.04 15.54
C PRO A 447 -9.44 -17.86 15.38
N ASP A 448 -10.08 -17.77 14.22
CA ASP A 448 -11.21 -16.87 13.98
C ASP A 448 -10.92 -15.36 14.20
N THR A 449 -9.66 -14.94 14.01
CA THR A 449 -9.25 -13.53 13.93
C THR A 449 -8.71 -13.21 12.54
N PHE A 450 -8.87 -11.96 12.11
CA PHE A 450 -8.25 -11.46 10.87
C PHE A 450 -6.77 -11.09 11.10
N ILE A 451 -6.53 -9.93 11.70
CA ILE A 451 -5.24 -9.45 12.19
C ILE A 451 -5.50 -9.17 13.68
N ASP A 452 -4.64 -9.63 14.60
CA ASP A 452 -4.93 -9.53 16.04
C ASP A 452 -3.88 -8.80 16.86
N ARG A 453 -2.72 -8.48 16.27
CA ARG A 453 -1.66 -7.77 16.98
C ARG A 453 -0.75 -6.96 16.05
N LEU A 454 -0.03 -6.06 16.67
CA LEU A 454 1.15 -5.41 16.11
C LEU A 454 2.40 -6.14 16.57
N VAL A 455 3.43 -6.11 15.75
CA VAL A 455 4.73 -6.73 16.03
C VAL A 455 5.85 -5.71 15.87
N LYS A 456 6.85 -5.78 16.76
CA LYS A 456 8.18 -5.20 16.58
C LYS A 456 9.18 -6.33 16.36
N PHE A 457 9.83 -6.29 15.21
CA PHE A 457 10.76 -7.28 14.72
C PHE A 457 12.20 -6.75 14.77
N ASP A 458 13.12 -7.54 15.33
CA ASP A 458 14.56 -7.23 15.40
C ASP A 458 15.32 -8.01 14.31
N THR A 459 15.76 -7.31 13.26
CA THR A 459 16.45 -7.92 12.12
C THR A 459 17.85 -8.43 12.45
N HIS A 460 18.44 -8.00 13.58
CA HIS A 460 19.72 -8.52 14.06
C HIS A 460 19.56 -9.82 14.83
N ASN A 461 18.34 -10.14 15.27
CA ASN A 461 18.01 -11.40 15.91
C ASN A 461 16.69 -11.98 15.34
N PRO A 462 16.68 -12.34 14.04
CA PRO A 462 15.44 -12.65 13.31
C PRO A 462 14.75 -13.94 13.79
N SER A 463 15.41 -14.74 14.63
CA SER A 463 14.86 -15.97 15.23
C SER A 463 14.32 -15.77 16.64
N ALA A 464 14.51 -14.59 17.25
CA ALA A 464 13.95 -14.29 18.57
C ALA A 464 12.42 -14.12 18.51
N GLU A 465 11.78 -14.40 19.64
CA GLU A 465 10.38 -14.04 19.83
C GLU A 465 10.24 -12.50 19.76
N PRO A 466 9.39 -11.97 18.88
CA PRO A 466 9.24 -10.54 18.72
C PRO A 466 8.43 -9.93 19.87
N ILE A 467 8.54 -8.61 20.06
CA ILE A 467 7.67 -7.89 20.98
C ILE A 467 6.35 -7.66 20.25
N VAL A 468 5.23 -8.00 20.90
CA VAL A 468 3.90 -7.86 20.31
C VAL A 468 2.98 -7.04 21.21
N TRP A 469 2.04 -6.34 20.59
CA TRP A 469 0.95 -5.65 21.27
C TRP A 469 -0.38 -6.01 20.63
N GLY A 470 -1.36 -6.39 21.44
CA GLY A 470 -2.71 -6.70 20.98
C GLY A 470 -3.61 -7.01 22.18
N ALA A 471 -4.92 -7.04 21.93
CA ALA A 471 -5.92 -7.45 22.90
C ALA A 471 -6.97 -8.34 22.24
N PRO A 472 -7.64 -9.25 22.99
CA PRO A 472 -8.71 -10.07 22.42
C PRO A 472 -9.77 -9.22 21.72
N GLY A 473 -10.08 -9.58 20.47
CA GLY A 473 -11.08 -8.89 19.66
C GLY A 473 -10.60 -7.59 18.99
N TYR A 474 -9.34 -7.17 19.19
CA TYR A 474 -8.77 -6.03 18.48
C TYR A 474 -8.29 -6.44 17.09
N THR A 475 -8.46 -5.54 16.12
CA THR A 475 -7.89 -5.68 14.78
C THR A 475 -7.14 -4.40 14.40
N PRO A 476 -5.80 -4.38 14.52
CA PRO A 476 -5.00 -3.21 14.19
C PRO A 476 -4.76 -3.06 12.69
N GLY A 477 -4.61 -1.82 12.22
CA GLY A 477 -4.06 -1.47 10.91
C GLY A 477 -2.56 -1.23 10.93
N GLU A 478 -2.00 -0.83 9.78
CA GLU A 478 -0.57 -0.54 9.62
C GLU A 478 -0.02 0.36 10.75
N PRO A 479 1.03 -0.07 11.45
CA PRO A 479 1.72 0.76 12.44
C PRO A 479 2.59 1.80 11.74
N ILE A 480 2.49 3.07 12.12
CA ILE A 480 3.34 4.17 11.62
C ILE A 480 4.29 4.60 12.73
N PHE A 481 5.60 4.38 12.53
CA PHE A 481 6.62 4.88 13.44
C PHE A 481 6.76 6.41 13.35
N VAL A 482 6.74 7.08 14.50
CA VAL A 482 6.98 8.52 14.63
C VAL A 482 8.20 8.76 15.53
N PRO A 483 9.28 9.33 14.97
CA PRO A 483 10.49 9.64 15.71
C PRO A 483 10.27 10.67 16.82
N LYS A 484 10.96 10.51 17.94
CA LYS A 484 11.05 11.55 18.96
C LYS A 484 12.10 12.60 18.55
N PRO A 485 11.79 13.92 18.52
CA PRO A 485 12.71 14.94 17.99
C PRO A 485 14.14 14.98 18.58
N THR A 486 14.34 14.46 19.80
CA THR A 486 15.63 14.40 20.51
C THR A 486 16.21 12.98 20.56
N GLU A 487 15.93 12.17 19.54
CA GLU A 487 16.33 10.77 19.40
C GLU A 487 17.76 10.47 19.85
N GLN A 488 17.92 9.30 20.49
CA GLN A 488 19.23 8.71 20.77
C GLN A 488 19.37 7.29 20.22
N ALA A 489 18.26 6.55 20.07
CA ALA A 489 18.22 5.18 19.57
C ALA A 489 17.21 5.05 18.41
N GLU A 490 17.39 4.04 17.56
CA GLU A 490 16.53 3.78 16.39
C GLU A 490 15.05 3.59 16.75
N ASP A 491 14.75 3.10 17.95
CA ASP A 491 13.39 2.87 18.46
C ASP A 491 12.95 3.92 19.50
N ASP A 492 13.63 5.07 19.58
CA ASP A 492 13.23 6.20 20.44
C ASP A 492 12.13 7.03 19.76
N GLY A 493 10.89 6.62 19.97
CA GLY A 493 9.73 7.23 19.34
C GLY A 493 8.43 6.53 19.76
N VAL A 494 7.39 6.74 18.98
CA VAL A 494 6.10 6.04 19.16
C VAL A 494 5.68 5.32 17.89
N VAL A 495 4.79 4.36 18.05
CA VAL A 495 4.07 3.73 16.94
C VAL A 495 2.59 4.12 17.02
N LEU A 496 2.06 4.62 15.91
CA LEU A 496 0.65 4.97 15.74
C LEU A 496 -0.07 3.87 14.96
N SER A 497 -1.22 3.40 15.42
CA SER A 497 -2.04 2.44 14.67
C SER A 497 -3.51 2.70 14.90
N VAL A 498 -4.33 2.59 13.85
CA VAL A 498 -5.79 2.64 14.00
C VAL A 498 -6.30 1.23 14.21
N VAL A 499 -7.00 1.02 15.32
CA VAL A 499 -7.40 -0.30 15.80
C VAL A 499 -8.91 -0.35 15.87
N LEU A 500 -9.52 -1.43 15.37
CA LEU A 500 -10.92 -1.74 15.58
C LEU A 500 -11.06 -2.59 16.84
N ASP A 501 -11.92 -2.17 17.77
CA ASP A 501 -12.41 -3.02 18.85
C ASP A 501 -13.68 -3.74 18.37
N GLY A 502 -13.58 -5.05 18.14
CA GLY A 502 -14.71 -5.86 17.71
C GLY A 502 -15.86 -5.90 18.72
N ALA A 503 -15.60 -5.77 20.02
CA ALA A 503 -16.64 -5.86 21.05
C ALA A 503 -17.53 -4.62 21.06
N THR A 504 -16.93 -3.44 20.91
CA THR A 504 -17.67 -2.16 20.85
C THR A 504 -18.04 -1.75 19.42
N GLN A 505 -17.46 -2.41 18.41
CA GLN A 505 -17.55 -2.06 16.99
C GLN A 505 -17.12 -0.61 16.70
N LYS A 506 -16.24 -0.06 17.53
CA LYS A 506 -15.66 1.28 17.42
C LYS A 506 -14.16 1.18 17.25
N SER A 507 -13.58 2.21 16.65
CA SER A 507 -12.14 2.28 16.45
C SER A 507 -11.45 3.28 17.37
N MET A 508 -10.13 3.18 17.45
CA MET A 508 -9.29 4.11 18.19
C MET A 508 -7.94 4.26 17.48
N LEU A 509 -7.35 5.45 17.57
CA LEU A 509 -5.93 5.64 17.27
C LEU A 509 -5.14 5.32 18.54
N VAL A 510 -4.33 4.27 18.52
CA VAL A 510 -3.44 3.93 19.64
C VAL A 510 -2.06 4.55 19.43
N VAL A 511 -1.43 4.93 20.53
CA VAL A 511 -0.05 5.42 20.60
C VAL A 511 0.71 4.46 21.50
N LEU A 512 1.72 3.79 20.93
CA LEU A 512 2.57 2.84 21.65
C LEU A 512 3.98 3.42 21.78
N ASP A 513 4.64 3.22 22.91
CA ASP A 513 6.09 3.39 23.01
C ASP A 513 6.77 2.39 22.06
N ALA A 514 7.60 2.88 21.13
CA ALA A 514 8.16 2.02 20.10
C ALA A 514 9.23 1.06 20.64
N LYS A 515 9.77 1.31 21.84
CA LYS A 515 10.81 0.47 22.43
C LYS A 515 10.24 -0.84 22.96
N ASP A 516 9.19 -0.76 23.76
CA ASP A 516 8.60 -1.90 24.48
C ASP A 516 7.16 -2.23 24.04
N MET A 517 6.61 -1.49 23.08
CA MET A 517 5.25 -1.62 22.54
C MET A 517 4.15 -1.42 23.62
N THR A 518 4.47 -0.77 24.74
CA THR A 518 3.46 -0.42 25.75
C THR A 518 2.57 0.73 25.27
N GLU A 519 1.28 0.67 25.60
CA GLU A 519 0.36 1.74 25.21
C GLU A 519 0.50 2.95 26.13
N VAL A 520 0.79 4.11 25.54
CA VAL A 520 0.93 5.39 26.27
C VAL A 520 -0.36 6.21 26.27
N ALA A 521 -1.13 6.10 25.18
CA ALA A 521 -2.40 6.81 25.01
C ALA A 521 -3.23 6.19 23.88
N ARG A 522 -4.50 6.57 23.83
CA ARG A 522 -5.38 6.34 22.69
C ARG A 522 -6.37 7.49 22.50
N ALA A 523 -6.81 7.67 21.26
CA ALA A 523 -7.91 8.57 20.89
C ALA A 523 -9.10 7.74 20.37
N GLU A 524 -10.20 7.74 21.11
CA GLU A 524 -11.39 6.90 20.86
C GLU A 524 -12.32 7.56 19.84
N MET A 525 -12.80 6.77 18.88
CA MET A 525 -13.79 7.16 17.87
C MET A 525 -15.18 6.65 18.27
N ASP A 526 -16.23 7.33 17.80
CA ASP A 526 -17.62 6.89 17.99
C ASP A 526 -18.13 5.96 16.89
N THR A 527 -17.35 5.76 15.84
CA THR A 527 -17.63 4.90 14.69
C THR A 527 -16.50 3.89 14.48
N HIS A 528 -16.73 2.89 13.63
CA HIS A 528 -15.65 2.05 13.13
C HIS A 528 -14.81 2.81 12.11
N PHE A 529 -13.52 2.53 12.11
CA PHE A 529 -12.62 2.82 11.01
C PHE A 529 -12.64 1.60 10.06
N PRO A 530 -12.88 1.77 8.76
CA PRO A 530 -12.85 0.66 7.82
C PRO A 530 -11.41 0.14 7.68
N PHE A 531 -11.21 -1.15 7.41
CA PHE A 531 -9.85 -1.67 7.26
C PHE A 531 -9.15 -1.08 6.05
N GLY A 532 -8.33 -0.06 6.31
CA GLY A 532 -7.51 0.62 5.31
C GLY A 532 -6.20 -0.10 5.01
N PHE A 533 -5.38 0.49 4.14
CA PHE A 533 -4.09 -0.06 3.74
C PHE A 533 -2.94 0.71 4.36
N HIS A 534 -2.60 1.87 3.78
CA HIS A 534 -1.39 2.59 4.10
C HIS A 534 -1.65 4.01 4.60
N GLY A 535 -0.61 4.58 5.18
CA GLY A 535 -0.63 5.93 5.69
C GLY A 535 0.75 6.56 5.73
N VAL A 536 0.74 7.84 6.06
CA VAL A 536 1.96 8.64 6.15
C VAL A 536 1.80 9.64 7.29
N TRP A 537 2.85 9.74 8.09
CA TRP A 537 2.96 10.77 9.10
C TRP A 537 3.65 12.00 8.52
N ASN A 538 3.02 13.16 8.73
CA ASN A 538 3.59 14.46 8.43
C ASN A 538 3.82 15.21 9.75
N MET A 539 5.09 15.47 10.07
CA MET A 539 5.46 16.22 11.27
C MET A 539 5.04 17.69 11.12
N ALA A 540 4.51 18.28 12.19
CA ALA A 540 4.47 19.73 12.27
C ALA A 540 5.91 20.27 12.39
N SER A 541 6.28 21.27 11.60
CA SER A 541 7.52 22.01 11.83
C SER A 541 7.42 22.71 13.18
N LEU A 542 8.22 22.28 14.16
CA LEU A 542 8.34 22.90 15.48
C LEU A 542 9.04 24.26 15.41
#